data_AF-G7YF33-F1
#
_entry.id   AF-G7YF33-F1
#
_cell.length_a   1.000
_cell.length_b   1.000
_cell.length_c   1.000
_cell.angle_alpha   90.00
_cell.angle_beta   90.00
_cell.angle_gamma   90.00
#
_symmetry.space_group_name_H-M   'P 1'
#
loop_
_entity.id
_entity.type
_entity.pdbx_description
1 polymer ?
#
loop_
_entity_poly.entity_id
_entity_poly.type
_entity_poly.pdbx_seq_one_letter_code
_entity_poly.pdbx_strand_id
1 'polypeptide(L)'
;MAIVDVSSRIHSVASRHLGIRVFEASYKFRSNAEKFRFLTACAEEFHHPVLNSYLHELCDVSAVIEYYQTPVESPDALYRLSERIGDDLPANLCIQTEPIRFNPNDTSFLKRTAFPGSSNVVSGLATSRRYKGFRAPAARRIGIGHEDRV
;
A
#
# COMPACT_ATOMS: atom_id res chain seq x y z
N MET A 1 14.49 3.10 -17.25
CA MET A 1 13.93 1.76 -16.97
C MET A 1 13.07 1.41 -18.17
N ALA A 2 13.35 0.32 -18.87
CA ALA A 2 12.72 0.00 -20.15
C ALA A 2 11.19 0.11 -20.02
N ILE A 3 10.57 0.93 -20.87
CA ILE A 3 9.11 0.95 -21.04
C ILE A 3 8.78 -0.43 -21.56
N VAL A 4 8.48 -1.35 -20.64
CA VAL A 4 7.95 -2.66 -20.98
C VAL A 4 6.67 -2.35 -21.74
N ASP A 5 6.62 -2.74 -23.00
CA ASP A 5 5.53 -2.40 -23.89
C ASP A 5 4.26 -3.14 -23.42
N VAL A 6 3.54 -2.52 -22.47
CA VAL A 6 2.32 -3.03 -21.82
C VAL A 6 1.30 -3.42 -22.89
N SER A 7 1.18 -2.59 -23.93
CA SER A 7 0.32 -2.84 -25.06
C SER A 7 0.68 -4.16 -25.73
N SER A 8 1.95 -4.38 -26.11
CA SER A 8 2.37 -5.63 -26.76
C SER A 8 2.03 -6.90 -25.95
N ARG A 9 2.21 -6.87 -24.63
CA ARG A 9 1.90 -8.00 -23.74
C ARG A 9 0.40 -8.24 -23.65
N ILE A 10 -0.39 -7.18 -23.50
CA ILE A 10 -1.86 -7.28 -23.49
C ILE A 10 -2.38 -7.82 -24.82
N HIS A 11 -1.79 -7.41 -25.94
CA HIS A 11 -2.14 -7.95 -27.26
C HIS A 11 -1.82 -9.45 -27.38
N SER A 12 -0.68 -9.90 -26.85
CA SER A 12 -0.36 -11.34 -26.75
C SER A 12 -1.40 -12.10 -25.93
N VAL A 13 -1.77 -11.60 -24.74
CA VAL A 13 -2.81 -12.20 -23.89
C VAL A 13 -4.17 -12.23 -24.60
N ALA A 14 -4.53 -11.14 -25.29
CA ALA A 14 -5.77 -11.04 -26.05
C ALA A 14 -5.83 -12.08 -27.18
N SER A 15 -4.75 -12.24 -27.95
CA SER A 15 -4.71 -13.25 -29.01
C SER A 15 -4.85 -14.69 -28.48
N ARG A 16 -4.27 -14.99 -27.31
CA ARG A 16 -4.33 -16.31 -26.68
C ARG A 16 -5.73 -16.65 -26.15
N HIS A 17 -6.41 -15.70 -25.52
CA HIS A 17 -7.66 -15.96 -24.80
C HIS A 17 -8.93 -15.57 -25.56
N LEU A 18 -8.86 -14.61 -26.47
CA LEU A 18 -10.00 -14.14 -27.27
C LEU A 18 -9.98 -14.69 -28.71
N GLY A 19 -8.85 -15.26 -29.17
CA GLY A 19 -8.70 -15.82 -30.51
C GLY A 19 -8.73 -14.78 -31.64
N ILE A 20 -8.57 -13.49 -31.31
CA ILE A 20 -8.59 -12.38 -32.26
C ILE A 20 -7.18 -12.18 -32.82
N ARG A 21 -7.02 -12.31 -34.13
CA ARG A 21 -5.72 -12.20 -34.81
C ARG A 21 -5.33 -10.78 -35.24
N VAL A 22 -6.27 -9.84 -35.33
CA VAL A 22 -6.01 -8.49 -35.84
C VAL A 22 -6.84 -7.45 -35.09
N PHE A 23 -6.15 -6.35 -34.79
CA PHE A 23 -6.47 -5.29 -33.85
C PHE A 23 -7.64 -4.44 -34.32
N GLU A 24 -8.77 -4.54 -33.61
CA GLU A 24 -9.55 -3.35 -33.33
C GLU A 24 -9.24 -2.99 -31.88
N ALA A 25 -8.59 -1.86 -31.67
CA ALA A 25 -8.41 -1.27 -30.34
C ALA A 25 -9.76 -1.06 -29.60
N SER A 26 -10.90 -1.31 -30.25
CA SER A 26 -12.26 -1.19 -29.73
C SER A 26 -13.01 -2.54 -29.65
N TYR A 27 -12.30 -3.67 -29.45
CA TYR A 27 -13.00 -4.94 -29.19
C TYR A 27 -13.73 -4.90 -27.85
N LYS A 28 -15.06 -4.91 -27.91
CA LYS A 28 -15.96 -5.06 -26.75
C LYS A 28 -16.07 -6.51 -26.33
N PHE A 29 -15.95 -6.76 -25.03
CA PHE A 29 -16.19 -8.09 -24.47
C PHE A 29 -17.65 -8.49 -24.71
N ARG A 30 -17.87 -9.66 -25.31
CA ARG A 30 -19.22 -10.15 -25.64
C ARG A 30 -19.92 -10.78 -24.44
N SER A 31 -19.14 -11.32 -23.51
CA SER A 31 -19.64 -12.00 -22.32
C SER A 31 -18.80 -11.68 -21.08
N ASN A 32 -19.45 -11.63 -19.92
CA ASN A 32 -18.77 -11.46 -18.63
C ASN A 32 -17.77 -12.60 -18.35
N ALA A 33 -18.03 -13.81 -18.85
CA ALA A 33 -17.12 -14.95 -18.68
C ALA A 33 -15.84 -14.77 -19.51
N GLU A 34 -15.91 -14.15 -20.69
CA GLU A 34 -14.73 -13.80 -21.49
C GLU A 34 -13.92 -12.70 -20.79
N LYS A 35 -14.60 -11.64 -20.35
CA LYS A 35 -13.99 -10.54 -19.60
C LYS A 35 -13.27 -11.05 -18.35
N PHE A 36 -13.91 -11.91 -17.57
CA PHE A 36 -13.31 -12.49 -16.37
C PHE A 36 -12.03 -13.27 -16.70
N ARG A 37 -12.07 -14.20 -17.68
CA ARG A 37 -10.89 -14.97 -18.08
C ARG A 37 -9.74 -14.09 -18.55
N PHE A 38 -10.05 -13.05 -19.32
CA PHE A 38 -9.05 -12.13 -19.84
C PHE A 38 -8.42 -11.27 -18.73
N LEU A 39 -9.23 -10.68 -17.84
CA LEU A 39 -8.73 -9.86 -16.74
C LEU A 39 -7.93 -10.69 -15.72
N THR A 40 -8.32 -11.93 -15.46
CA THR A 40 -7.54 -12.85 -14.60
C THR A 40 -6.17 -13.15 -15.21
N ALA A 41 -6.09 -13.43 -16.51
CA ALA A 41 -4.81 -13.63 -17.19
C ALA A 41 -3.94 -12.36 -17.17
N CYS A 42 -4.53 -11.17 -17.32
CA CYS A 42 -3.80 -9.90 -17.18
C CYS A 42 -3.29 -9.70 -15.74
N ALA A 43 -4.10 -10.02 -14.73
CA ALA A 43 -3.70 -9.92 -13.33
C ALA A 43 -2.52 -10.84 -12.99
N GLU A 44 -2.48 -12.05 -13.56
CA GLU A 44 -1.36 -12.98 -13.43
C GLU A 44 -0.10 -12.46 -14.16
N GLU A 45 -0.24 -11.93 -15.37
CA GLU A 45 0.87 -11.45 -16.21
C GLU A 45 1.57 -10.19 -15.64
N PHE A 46 0.80 -9.26 -15.06
CA PHE A 46 1.30 -8.00 -14.49
C PHE A 46 1.45 -8.03 -12.97
N HIS A 47 1.04 -9.13 -12.32
CA HIS A 47 0.95 -9.24 -10.85
C HIS A 47 0.14 -8.10 -10.21
N HIS A 48 -0.78 -7.51 -10.97
CA HIS A 48 -1.60 -6.37 -10.56
C HIS A 48 -3.07 -6.67 -10.87
N PRO A 49 -3.86 -7.05 -9.84
CA PRO A 49 -5.27 -7.33 -10.02
C PRO A 49 -6.06 -6.05 -10.25
N VAL A 50 -7.05 -6.13 -11.13
CA VAL A 50 -7.96 -5.02 -11.38
C VAL A 50 -8.87 -4.79 -10.18
N LEU A 51 -9.04 -3.53 -9.81
CA LEU A 51 -9.93 -3.10 -8.73
C LEU A 51 -11.41 -3.23 -9.12
N ASN A 52 -12.25 -3.64 -8.17
CA ASN A 52 -13.70 -3.79 -8.37
C ASN A 52 -14.38 -2.49 -8.83
N SER A 53 -13.88 -1.34 -8.39
CA SER A 53 -14.40 -0.02 -8.79
C SER A 53 -14.27 0.21 -10.29
N TYR A 54 -13.16 -0.21 -10.91
CA TYR A 54 -12.89 0.03 -12.33
C TYR A 54 -13.48 -1.04 -13.25
N LEU A 55 -14.01 -2.15 -12.71
CA LEU A 55 -14.53 -3.24 -13.54
C LEU A 55 -15.62 -2.79 -14.50
N HIS A 56 -16.46 -1.83 -14.14
CA HIS A 56 -17.54 -1.35 -15.01
C HIS A 56 -17.05 -0.47 -16.17
N GLU A 57 -15.87 0.15 -16.04
CA GLU A 57 -15.27 1.02 -17.06
C GLU A 57 -14.51 0.21 -18.12
N LEU A 58 -14.03 -0.99 -17.76
CA LEU A 58 -13.27 -1.88 -18.63
C LEU A 58 -14.17 -2.68 -19.60
N CYS A 59 -14.82 -1.98 -20.53
CA CYS A 59 -15.69 -2.60 -21.55
C CYS A 59 -14.91 -3.07 -22.79
N ASP A 60 -13.75 -2.47 -23.04
CA ASP A 60 -12.95 -2.63 -24.24
C ASP A 60 -11.51 -3.01 -23.89
N VAL A 61 -10.81 -3.64 -24.84
CA VAL A 61 -9.36 -3.95 -24.68
C VAL A 61 -8.52 -2.68 -24.56
N SER A 62 -8.88 -1.59 -25.26
CA SER A 62 -8.21 -0.29 -25.09
C SER A 62 -8.29 0.24 -23.66
N ALA A 63 -9.46 0.17 -23.03
CA ALA A 63 -9.65 0.62 -21.65
C ALA A 63 -8.76 -0.18 -20.68
N VAL A 64 -8.56 -1.48 -20.94
CA VAL A 64 -7.65 -2.31 -20.16
C VAL A 64 -6.19 -1.89 -20.39
N ILE A 65 -5.81 -1.57 -21.62
CA ILE A 65 -4.46 -1.07 -21.93
C ILE A 65 -4.21 0.26 -21.20
N GLU A 66 -5.14 1.20 -21.26
CA GLU A 66 -5.04 2.49 -20.58
C GLU A 66 -4.92 2.33 -19.06
N TYR A 67 -5.70 1.42 -18.47
CA TYR A 67 -5.63 1.09 -17.05
C TYR A 67 -4.24 0.61 -16.64
N TYR A 68 -3.66 -0.35 -17.38
CA TYR A 68 -2.33 -0.89 -17.06
C TYR A 68 -1.17 0.01 -17.49
N GLN A 69 -1.40 0.99 -18.38
CA GLN A 69 -0.43 2.04 -18.68
C GLN A 69 -0.37 3.11 -17.61
N THR A 70 -1.44 3.28 -16.83
CA THR A 70 -1.50 4.28 -15.77
C THR A 70 -0.57 3.87 -14.62
N PRO A 71 0.45 4.68 -14.26
CA PRO A 71 1.35 4.36 -13.17
C PRO A 71 0.62 4.43 -11.82
N VAL A 72 0.87 3.44 -10.97
CA VAL A 72 0.35 3.40 -9.61
C VAL A 72 1.45 3.82 -8.64
N GLU A 73 1.25 4.93 -7.94
CA GLU A 73 2.16 5.39 -6.88
C GLU A 73 1.63 4.97 -5.50
N SER A 74 2.54 4.74 -4.55
CA SER A 74 2.15 4.51 -3.16
C SER A 74 1.46 5.75 -2.58
N PRO A 75 0.32 5.63 -1.87
CA PRO A 75 -0.38 6.78 -1.32
C PRO A 75 0.36 7.43 -0.13
N ASP A 76 1.36 6.75 0.45
CA ASP A 76 2.07 7.24 1.63
C ASP A 76 3.04 8.37 1.26
N ALA A 77 2.68 9.59 1.64
CA ALA A 77 3.47 10.79 1.39
C ALA A 77 4.86 10.72 2.05
N LEU A 78 4.98 10.09 3.23
CA LEU A 78 6.27 9.97 3.91
C LEU A 78 7.21 9.04 3.13
N TYR A 79 6.67 7.93 2.62
CA TYR A 79 7.44 7.00 1.80
C TYR A 79 7.90 7.66 0.49
N ARG A 80 7.01 8.39 -0.20
CA ARG A 80 7.35 9.16 -1.40
C ARG A 80 8.44 10.21 -1.15
N LEU A 81 8.42 10.87 0.01
CA LEU A 81 9.48 11.80 0.40
C LEU A 81 10.79 11.09 0.72
N SER A 82 10.73 9.91 1.33
CA SER A 82 11.91 9.12 1.66
C SER A 82 12.66 8.62 0.42
N GLU A 83 11.96 8.31 -0.67
CA GLU A 83 12.58 7.90 -1.94
C GLU A 83 13.36 9.05 -2.61
N ARG A 84 13.08 10.30 -2.25
CA ARG A 84 13.73 11.50 -2.80
C ARG A 84 14.92 12.00 -1.96
N ILE A 85 15.26 11.30 -0.88
CA ILE A 85 16.39 11.65 -0.01
C ILE A 85 17.68 11.57 -0.83
N GLY A 86 18.30 12.73 -1.10
CA GLY A 86 19.57 12.84 -1.82
C GLY A 86 19.53 13.81 -3.02
N ASP A 87 18.42 13.85 -3.76
CA ASP A 87 18.32 14.65 -5.00
C ASP A 87 17.56 15.97 -4.79
N ASP A 88 16.38 15.92 -4.16
CA ASP A 88 15.48 17.08 -4.02
C ASP A 88 15.43 17.65 -2.59
N LEU A 89 15.94 16.91 -1.60
CA LEU A 89 15.78 17.28 -0.19
C LEU A 89 16.95 18.12 0.33
N PRO A 90 16.68 19.15 1.15
CA PRO A 90 17.73 19.93 1.80
C PRO A 90 18.65 19.05 2.66
N ALA A 91 19.96 19.30 2.63
CA ALA A 91 20.94 18.54 3.41
C ALA A 91 20.75 18.62 4.93
N ASN A 92 20.00 19.62 5.43
CA ASN A 92 19.66 19.79 6.83
C ASN A 92 18.33 19.11 7.24
N LEU A 93 17.66 18.42 6.33
CA LEU A 93 16.42 17.70 6.60
C LEU A 93 16.70 16.21 6.88
N CYS A 94 16.44 15.77 8.10
CA CYS A 94 16.48 14.35 8.48
C CYS A 94 15.04 13.82 8.57
N ILE A 95 14.70 12.85 7.73
CA ILE A 95 13.39 12.17 7.75
C ILE A 95 13.54 10.84 8.48
N GLN A 96 12.72 10.66 9.51
CA GLN A 96 12.66 9.41 10.27
C GLN A 96 11.48 8.58 9.79
N THR A 97 11.74 7.52 9.03
CA THR A 97 10.72 6.63 8.46
C THR A 97 10.19 5.63 9.49
N GLU A 98 11.05 5.13 10.36
CA GLU A 98 10.67 4.22 11.41
C GLU A 98 10.15 4.98 12.64
N PRO A 99 8.93 4.67 13.12
CA PRO A 99 8.40 5.34 14.30
C PRO A 99 9.17 4.90 15.54
N ILE A 100 9.99 5.79 16.11
CA ILE A 100 10.61 5.56 17.42
C ILE A 100 9.52 5.72 18.47
N ARG A 101 9.25 4.64 19.20
CA ARG A 101 8.30 4.64 20.32
C ARG A 101 9.02 4.83 21.62
N PHE A 102 8.38 5.58 22.52
CA PHE A 102 8.87 5.74 23.87
C PHE A 102 8.85 4.40 24.62
N ASN A 103 10.02 3.95 25.08
CA ASN A 103 10.17 2.81 25.97
C ASN A 103 10.47 3.30 27.40
N PRO A 104 9.55 3.15 28.36
CA PRO A 104 9.73 3.65 29.72
C PRO A 104 10.81 2.92 30.53
N ASN A 105 11.25 1.73 30.08
CA ASN A 105 12.34 1.00 30.70
C ASN A 105 13.71 1.38 30.10
N ASP A 106 13.72 2.12 28.99
CA ASP A 106 14.94 2.56 28.34
C ASP A 106 15.45 3.85 29.02
N THR A 107 16.49 3.71 29.83
CA THR A 107 17.12 4.81 30.57
C THR A 107 18.37 5.35 29.87
N SER A 108 18.67 4.86 28.65
CA SER A 108 19.88 5.22 27.91
C SER A 108 19.94 6.71 27.56
N PHE A 109 18.82 7.29 27.14
CA PHE A 109 18.74 8.69 26.70
C PHE A 109 18.29 9.65 27.81
N LEU A 110 17.29 9.26 28.59
CA LEU A 110 16.76 10.06 29.69
C LEU A 110 16.67 9.21 30.96
N LYS A 111 17.28 9.70 32.04
CA LYS A 111 17.22 9.06 33.37
C LYS A 111 15.82 9.10 33.99
N ARG A 112 14.92 9.94 33.48
CA ARG A 112 13.54 10.11 33.96
C ARG A 112 12.58 10.09 32.78
N THR A 113 11.48 9.36 32.93
CA THR A 113 10.38 9.34 31.95
C THR A 113 9.65 10.68 31.95
N ALA A 114 9.30 11.19 30.76
CA ALA A 114 8.41 12.34 30.60
C ALA A 114 6.93 11.98 30.88
N PHE A 115 6.62 10.68 30.97
CA PHE A 115 5.28 10.12 31.08
C PHE A 115 5.14 9.26 32.36
N PRO A 116 5.20 9.86 33.55
CA PRO A 116 5.07 9.11 34.80
C PRO A 116 3.63 8.64 34.99
N GLY A 117 3.45 7.35 35.26
CA GLY A 117 2.14 6.80 35.64
C GLY A 117 1.11 6.66 34.52
N SER A 118 1.48 6.90 33.26
CA SER A 118 0.63 6.73 32.09
C SER A 118 0.95 5.45 31.31
N SER A 119 -0.08 4.77 30.81
CA SER A 119 0.03 3.62 29.92
C SER A 119 0.15 4.07 28.45
N ASN A 120 0.89 3.33 27.62
CA ASN A 120 0.94 3.49 26.16
C ASN A 120 0.27 2.27 25.51
N VAL A 121 -0.97 2.46 25.06
CA VAL A 121 -1.79 1.39 24.47
C VAL A 121 -1.71 1.44 22.95
N VAL A 122 -1.44 0.28 22.36
CA VAL A 122 -1.45 0.13 20.90
C VAL A 122 -2.81 -0.40 20.48
N SER A 123 -3.61 0.46 19.86
CA SER A 123 -5.00 0.15 19.48
C SER A 123 -5.13 -0.70 18.21
N GLY A 124 -4.27 -0.50 17.22
CA GLY A 124 -4.37 -1.21 15.93
C GLY A 124 -3.83 -2.65 15.99
N LEU A 125 -4.55 -3.61 15.38
CA LEU A 125 -4.15 -5.03 15.36
C LEU A 125 -2.82 -5.28 14.63
N ALA A 126 -2.61 -4.65 13.47
CA ALA A 126 -1.34 -4.75 12.75
C ALA A 126 -0.21 -4.10 13.54
N THR A 127 -0.51 -2.97 14.19
CA THR A 127 0.44 -2.19 14.98
C THR A 127 0.81 -2.90 16.29
N SER A 128 -0.13 -3.58 16.95
CA SER A 128 0.11 -4.31 18.20
C SER A 128 0.98 -5.56 18.00
N ARG A 129 0.94 -6.16 16.80
CA ARG A 129 1.88 -7.23 16.40
C ARG A 129 3.31 -6.71 16.27
N ARG A 130 3.49 -5.51 15.73
CA ARG A 130 4.82 -4.91 15.49
C ARG A 130 5.40 -4.26 16.74
N TYR A 131 4.54 -3.64 17.55
CA TYR A 131 4.96 -2.82 18.68
C TYR A 131 4.24 -3.25 19.95
N LYS A 132 5.03 -3.53 20.99
CA LYS A 132 4.50 -3.87 22.30
C LYS A 132 4.01 -2.60 23.01
N GLY A 133 2.77 -2.62 23.48
CA GLY A 133 2.25 -1.59 24.38
C GLY A 133 2.92 -1.69 25.76
N PHE A 134 2.90 -0.58 26.48
CA PHE A 134 3.36 -0.52 27.87
C PHE A 134 2.20 -0.16 28.79
N ARG A 135 2.04 -0.89 29.89
CA ARG A 135 1.05 -0.57 30.92
C ARG A 135 1.74 -0.13 32.19
N ALA A 136 1.33 1.00 32.73
CA ALA A 136 1.88 1.52 33.97
C ALA A 136 1.45 0.63 35.17
N PRO A 137 2.36 0.38 36.15
CA PRO A 137 2.02 -0.33 37.37
C PRO A 137 0.95 0.41 38.17
N ALA A 138 -0.03 -0.31 38.73
CA ALA A 138 -1.16 0.27 39.46
C ALA A 138 -0.73 1.26 40.56
N ALA A 139 0.36 0.97 41.28
CA ALA A 139 0.87 1.81 42.36
C ALA A 139 1.44 3.17 41.92
N ARG A 140 1.79 3.32 40.63
CA ARG A 140 2.34 4.56 40.06
C ARG A 140 1.36 5.31 39.17
N ARG A 141 0.11 4.85 39.05
CA ARG A 141 -0.89 5.48 38.18
C ARG A 141 -1.36 6.80 38.79
N ILE A 142 -1.34 7.86 37.99
CA ILE A 142 -1.84 9.18 38.40
C ILE A 142 -3.39 9.23 38.28
N GLY A 143 -3.98 8.37 37.44
CA GLY A 143 -5.43 8.19 37.30
C GLY A 143 -5.76 6.88 36.58
N ILE A 144 -7.04 6.47 36.59
CA ILE A 144 -7.54 5.32 35.83
C ILE A 144 -8.11 5.84 34.50
N GLY A 145 -7.36 5.69 33.42
CA GLY A 145 -7.87 5.99 32.07
C GLY A 145 -8.83 4.92 31.58
N HIS A 146 -9.64 5.23 30.56
CA HIS A 146 -10.48 4.23 29.86
C HIS A 146 -9.65 3.02 29.39
N GLU A 147 -8.42 3.29 29.00
CA GLU A 147 -7.44 2.37 28.42
C GLU A 147 -6.85 1.38 29.45
N ASP A 148 -7.00 1.67 30.75
CA ASP A 148 -6.58 0.81 31.85
C ASP A 148 -7.67 -0.14 32.34
N ARG A 149 -8.91 0.00 31.83
CA ARG A 149 -10.08 -0.84 32.19
C ARG A 149 -10.30 -2.03 31.27
N VAL A 150 -9.54 -2.11 30.17
CA VAL A 150 -9.56 -3.20 29.19
C VAL A 150 -8.41 -4.16 29.41
#